data_AF-A0A0G1KGR5-F1
#
_entry.id   AF-A0A0G1KGR5-F1
#
_cell.length_a   1.000
_cell.length_b   1.000
_cell.length_c   1.000
_cell.angle_alpha   90.00
_cell.angle_beta   90.00
_cell.angle_gamma   90.00
#
_symmetry.space_group_name_H-M   'P 1'
#
loop_
_entity.id
_entity.type
_entity.pdbx_description
1 polymer ?
#
loop_
_entity_poly.entity_id
_entity_poly.type
_entity_poly.pdbx_seq_one_letter_code
_entity_poly.pdbx_strand_id
1 'polypeptide(L)'
;MKPENNRSRYHYKIASAKPRSILIKNAPYLISANERDEVDVTADASVYIENGEILAVYARGKKHGIVKETPDLIYDAGARGGVVLTPGFVNSHAHPTMYLMRSAMLLDYGQHLDETIAKMPLWQKHITGSALATSILGDLTEEQRGGITTTVNHNAVFNEVDEAAELTGQRIINCVSAVSNTNPKSSLDTALAYFRAEKRRLSKGGIALHYLFKVDEELLRRIKSSQAEDGILLTIHFAESQGVAEHCVRKFGVRETKLLQKYGLLNELTLLSHVLHVTNKEIEVLVNARVGIVHLPTSNSIHKSGVFDYPTFAAFGGAPYIALGTDSVVSKSRLDLLTEAFQTRMTHLPEYTVYYEELFKMMTVNGARILKEPTLGRIAPGFSADIAFWKLKDRGFLPFDANDPKTLIGNIISHGGRSARDLMIDGRFVISDRRHNFINESALLEDIQKAHMEVRARVELEKVGYE
;
A
#
# COMPACT_ATOMS: atom_id res chain seq x y z
N MET A 1 -13.52 -16.47 -21.95
CA MET A 1 -14.73 -15.60 -21.95
C MET A 1 -14.66 -14.69 -23.17
N LYS A 2 -15.75 -14.58 -23.96
CA LYS A 2 -15.85 -13.52 -24.96
C LYS A 2 -16.06 -12.19 -24.22
N PRO A 3 -15.44 -11.07 -24.63
CA PRO A 3 -15.65 -9.80 -23.96
C PRO A 3 -17.10 -9.36 -24.20
N GLU A 4 -17.89 -9.27 -23.14
CA GLU A 4 -19.16 -8.56 -23.20
C GLU A 4 -18.89 -7.08 -23.45
N ASN A 5 -19.74 -6.48 -24.29
CA ASN A 5 -19.65 -5.11 -24.76
C ASN A 5 -19.35 -4.10 -23.63
N ASN A 6 -18.28 -3.35 -23.86
CA ASN A 6 -17.75 -2.25 -23.07
C ASN A 6 -18.85 -1.25 -22.63
N ARG A 7 -19.38 -1.41 -21.41
CA ARG A 7 -20.29 -0.45 -20.77
C ARG A 7 -19.54 0.52 -19.85
N SER A 8 -18.40 1.04 -20.32
CA SER A 8 -17.86 2.25 -19.71
C SER A 8 -18.78 3.43 -20.06
N ARG A 9 -19.23 4.19 -19.05
CA ARG A 9 -19.97 5.45 -19.24
C ARG A 9 -19.08 6.59 -19.78
N TYR A 10 -17.81 6.30 -20.06
CA TYR A 10 -16.88 7.24 -20.65
C TYR A 10 -16.70 6.90 -22.13
N HIS A 11 -17.01 7.86 -23.00
CA HIS A 11 -16.78 7.75 -24.44
C HIS A 11 -15.27 7.65 -24.70
N TYR A 12 -14.76 6.44 -24.89
CA TYR A 12 -13.44 6.23 -25.46
C TYR A 12 -13.53 6.51 -26.97
N LYS A 13 -12.81 7.53 -27.46
CA LYS A 13 -12.72 7.82 -28.89
C LYS A 13 -11.69 6.96 -29.64
N ILE A 14 -10.93 6.10 -28.94
CA ILE A 14 -9.87 5.28 -29.53
C ILE A 14 -9.90 3.88 -28.90
N ALA A 15 -9.70 2.84 -29.71
CA ALA A 15 -9.62 1.44 -29.30
C ALA A 15 -8.38 1.09 -28.44
N SER A 16 -7.54 2.07 -28.07
CA SER A 16 -6.40 1.88 -27.16
C SER A 16 -6.78 2.18 -25.71
N ALA A 17 -6.45 1.26 -24.80
CA ALA A 17 -6.86 1.30 -23.40
C ALA A 17 -6.26 2.45 -22.53
N LYS A 18 -5.30 3.23 -23.04
CA LYS A 18 -4.67 4.38 -22.37
C LYS A 18 -4.67 5.58 -23.33
N PRO A 19 -5.40 6.68 -23.03
CA PRO A 19 -5.31 7.92 -23.81
C PRO A 19 -3.91 8.54 -23.67
N ARG A 20 -3.38 9.17 -24.72
CA ARG A 20 -2.06 9.84 -24.64
C ARG A 20 -2.18 11.15 -23.90
N SER A 21 -3.21 11.94 -24.17
CA SER A 21 -3.46 13.22 -23.48
C SER A 21 -4.80 13.23 -22.73
N ILE A 22 -4.79 13.67 -21.48
CA ILE A 22 -5.98 13.77 -20.63
C ILE A 22 -6.06 15.16 -20.02
N LEU A 23 -7.24 15.77 -20.07
CA LEU A 23 -7.56 16.97 -19.30
C LEU A 23 -8.64 16.64 -18.26
N ILE A 24 -8.27 16.68 -16.99
CA ILE A 24 -9.20 16.73 -15.88
C ILE A 24 -9.52 18.21 -15.65
N LYS A 25 -10.76 18.64 -15.83
CA LYS A 25 -11.16 20.04 -15.65
C LYS A 25 -12.25 20.21 -14.60
N ASN A 26 -12.34 21.41 -14.05
CA ASN A 26 -13.39 21.83 -13.12
C ASN A 26 -13.47 20.97 -11.84
N ALA A 27 -12.33 20.49 -11.33
CA ALA A 27 -12.31 19.83 -10.03
C ALA A 27 -12.50 20.88 -8.94
N PRO A 28 -13.56 20.84 -8.12
CA PRO A 28 -13.81 21.86 -7.11
C PRO A 28 -12.64 21.99 -6.12
N TYR A 29 -11.99 20.87 -5.77
CA TYR A 29 -10.83 20.84 -4.90
C TYR A 29 -9.83 19.76 -5.34
N LEU A 30 -8.56 20.07 -5.25
CA LEU A 30 -7.44 19.14 -5.36
C LEU A 30 -6.61 19.25 -4.08
N ILE A 31 -6.42 18.12 -3.39
CA ILE A 31 -5.65 18.03 -2.14
C ILE A 31 -4.34 17.31 -2.46
N SER A 32 -3.20 17.95 -2.22
CA SER A 32 -1.88 17.36 -2.45
C SER A 32 -0.84 18.03 -1.55
N ALA A 33 0.26 17.34 -1.29
CA ALA A 33 1.44 17.97 -0.72
C ALA A 33 2.14 18.87 -1.75
N ASN A 34 2.67 20.01 -1.30
CA ASN A 34 3.51 20.90 -2.10
C ASN A 34 4.99 20.47 -2.06
N GLU A 35 5.89 21.27 -2.64
CA GLU A 35 7.32 20.94 -2.71
C GLU A 35 8.00 20.82 -1.33
N ARG A 36 7.45 21.46 -0.31
CA ARG A 36 7.90 21.43 1.10
C ARG A 36 7.21 20.34 1.94
N ASP A 37 6.45 19.46 1.30
CA ASP A 37 5.58 18.47 1.95
C ASP A 37 4.44 19.05 2.79
N GLU A 38 4.08 20.32 2.62
CA GLU A 38 2.90 20.87 3.30
C GLU A 38 1.65 20.45 2.52
N VAL A 39 0.61 19.98 3.21
CA VAL A 39 -0.64 19.57 2.55
C VAL A 39 -1.50 20.80 2.28
N ASP A 40 -1.77 21.02 0.99
CA ASP A 40 -2.52 22.16 0.48
C ASP A 40 -3.77 21.72 -0.29
N VAL A 41 -4.75 22.62 -0.36
CA VAL A 41 -5.98 22.44 -1.12
C VAL A 41 -6.09 23.51 -2.19
N THR A 42 -6.00 23.09 -3.44
CA THR A 42 -6.20 23.96 -4.61
C THR A 42 -7.66 23.94 -5.01
N ALA A 43 -8.34 25.09 -4.92
CA ALA A 43 -9.72 25.23 -5.38
C ALA A 43 -9.80 25.37 -6.90
N ASP A 44 -10.90 24.85 -7.48
CA ASP A 44 -11.24 24.97 -8.89
C ASP A 44 -10.06 24.56 -9.82
N ALA A 45 -9.51 23.37 -9.55
CA ALA A 45 -8.32 22.85 -10.18
C ALA A 45 -8.60 22.19 -11.54
N SER A 46 -7.62 22.21 -12.42
CA SER A 46 -7.53 21.39 -13.63
C SER A 46 -6.15 20.75 -13.74
N VAL A 47 -6.09 19.52 -14.26
CA VAL A 47 -4.85 18.74 -14.38
C VAL A 47 -4.70 18.27 -15.83
N TYR A 48 -3.55 18.55 -16.44
CA TYR A 48 -3.21 18.05 -17.77
C TYR A 48 -2.17 16.93 -17.64
N ILE A 49 -2.46 15.80 -18.27
CA ILE A 49 -1.67 14.58 -18.22
C ILE A 49 -1.29 14.19 -19.65
N GLU A 50 -0.04 13.80 -19.85
CA GLU A 50 0.45 13.26 -21.11
C GLU A 50 1.26 11.98 -20.86
N ASN A 51 0.94 10.90 -21.59
CA ASN A 51 1.57 9.59 -21.48
C ASN A 51 1.62 8.98 -20.07
N GLY A 52 0.73 9.41 -19.17
CA GLY A 52 0.69 8.98 -17.77
C GLY A 52 1.47 9.89 -16.81
N GLU A 53 2.11 10.95 -17.30
CA GLU A 53 2.78 11.97 -16.50
C GLU A 53 1.90 13.22 -16.38
N ILE A 54 1.81 13.79 -15.18
CA ILE A 54 1.19 15.09 -14.96
C ILE A 54 2.15 16.16 -15.49
N LEU A 55 1.72 16.92 -16.50
CA LEU A 55 2.52 18.02 -17.05
C LEU A 55 2.16 19.37 -16.43
N ALA A 56 0.92 19.52 -15.95
CA ALA A 56 0.46 20.79 -15.40
C ALA A 56 -0.72 20.63 -14.44
N VAL A 57 -0.72 21.49 -13.42
CA VAL A 57 -1.85 21.71 -12.51
C VAL A 57 -2.20 23.20 -12.54
N TYR A 58 -3.46 23.51 -12.81
CA TYR A 58 -3.97 24.87 -12.94
C TYR A 58 -5.00 25.16 -11.86
N ALA A 59 -4.84 26.26 -11.14
CA ALA A 59 -5.93 26.85 -10.35
C ALA A 59 -6.80 27.75 -11.25
N ARG A 60 -8.04 28.01 -10.82
CA ARG A 60 -8.99 28.88 -11.56
C ARG A 60 -8.39 30.21 -11.97
N GLY A 61 -8.70 30.60 -13.21
CA GLY A 61 -8.28 31.88 -13.79
C GLY A 61 -6.88 31.88 -14.39
N LYS A 62 -6.05 30.85 -14.14
CA LYS A 62 -4.79 30.67 -14.88
C LYS A 62 -5.07 30.03 -16.25
N LYS A 63 -4.52 30.62 -17.32
CA LYS A 63 -4.66 30.08 -18.68
C LYS A 63 -3.95 28.73 -18.79
N HIS A 64 -4.56 27.81 -19.54
CA HIS A 64 -4.02 26.50 -19.89
C HIS A 64 -2.92 26.67 -20.96
N GLY A 65 -1.75 27.19 -20.59
CA GLY A 65 -0.69 27.53 -21.54
C GLY A 65 -0.04 26.33 -22.26
N ILE A 66 -0.27 25.10 -21.78
CA ILE A 66 0.38 23.88 -22.29
C ILE A 66 -0.54 23.07 -23.22
N VAL A 67 -1.86 23.30 -23.19
CA VAL A 67 -2.81 22.54 -24.04
C VAL A 67 -2.80 23.12 -25.45
N LYS A 68 -1.90 22.60 -26.29
CA LYS A 68 -1.74 23.03 -27.69
C LYS A 68 -2.76 22.39 -28.64
N GLU A 69 -3.28 21.22 -28.26
CA GLU A 69 -4.19 20.40 -29.06
C GLU A 69 -5.40 19.93 -28.23
N THR A 70 -6.44 19.42 -28.90
CA THR A 70 -7.62 18.86 -28.20
C THR A 70 -7.22 17.56 -27.50
N PRO A 71 -7.37 17.43 -26.17
CA PRO A 71 -6.99 16.21 -25.45
C PRO A 71 -7.75 14.97 -25.94
N ASP A 72 -7.11 13.80 -25.92
CA ASP A 72 -7.74 12.52 -26.27
C ASP A 72 -8.93 12.19 -25.35
N LEU A 73 -8.82 12.58 -24.08
CA LEU A 73 -9.85 12.41 -23.06
C LEU A 73 -10.04 13.69 -22.24
N ILE A 74 -11.30 14.12 -22.11
CA ILE A 74 -11.69 15.20 -21.20
C ILE A 74 -12.54 14.61 -20.08
N TYR A 75 -12.04 14.71 -18.84
CA TYR A 75 -12.78 14.39 -17.64
C TYR A 75 -13.30 15.70 -17.00
N ASP A 76 -14.60 15.95 -17.09
CA ASP A 76 -15.23 17.11 -16.45
C ASP A 76 -15.71 16.75 -15.04
N ALA A 77 -14.92 17.10 -14.03
CA ALA A 77 -15.20 16.82 -12.62
C ALA A 77 -16.41 17.60 -12.10
N GLY A 78 -16.63 18.83 -12.59
CA GLY A 78 -17.77 19.66 -12.24
C GLY A 78 -19.09 19.07 -12.74
N ALA A 79 -19.13 18.64 -14.01
CA ALA A 79 -20.30 17.98 -14.60
C ALA A 79 -20.67 16.64 -13.93
N ARG A 80 -19.75 16.07 -13.14
CA ARG A 80 -19.94 14.81 -12.38
C ARG A 80 -20.44 15.03 -10.95
N GLY A 81 -20.99 16.21 -10.67
CA GLY A 81 -21.50 16.59 -9.35
C GLY A 81 -20.42 17.10 -8.40
N GLY A 82 -19.24 17.44 -8.91
CA GLY A 82 -18.08 17.84 -8.13
C GLY A 82 -17.27 16.63 -7.66
N VAL A 83 -16.00 16.58 -8.07
CA VAL A 83 -15.07 15.50 -7.75
C VAL A 83 -13.78 16.08 -7.18
N VAL A 84 -13.45 15.70 -5.94
CA VAL A 84 -12.21 16.05 -5.26
C VAL A 84 -11.09 15.12 -5.73
N LEU A 85 -9.91 15.67 -5.99
CA LEU A 85 -8.73 14.91 -6.41
C LEU A 85 -7.74 14.78 -5.25
N THR A 86 -7.17 13.59 -5.06
CA THR A 86 -6.00 13.34 -4.21
C THR A 86 -4.98 12.51 -4.99
N PRO A 87 -3.69 12.52 -4.64
CA PRO A 87 -2.79 11.47 -5.07
C PRO A 87 -3.38 10.10 -4.74
N GLY A 88 -3.08 9.11 -5.57
CA GLY A 88 -3.27 7.72 -5.24
C GLY A 88 -2.53 7.38 -3.94
N PHE A 89 -3.15 6.57 -3.09
CA PHE A 89 -2.54 6.20 -1.82
C PHE A 89 -1.51 5.09 -2.01
N VAL A 90 -0.51 5.07 -1.13
CA VAL A 90 0.64 4.17 -1.17
C VAL A 90 0.60 3.25 0.05
N ASN A 91 0.15 2.01 -0.15
CA ASN A 91 0.16 0.97 0.86
C ASN A 91 1.56 0.39 1.01
N SER A 92 2.26 0.80 2.06
CA SER A 92 3.69 0.51 2.21
C SER A 92 3.98 -0.88 2.79
N HIS A 93 2.95 -1.66 3.13
CA HIS A 93 3.08 -3.05 3.59
C HIS A 93 1.76 -3.81 3.51
N ALA A 94 1.75 -4.90 2.74
CA ALA A 94 0.61 -5.79 2.58
C ALA A 94 1.03 -7.26 2.41
N HIS A 95 0.07 -8.17 2.59
CA HIS A 95 0.19 -9.59 2.24
C HIS A 95 -0.96 -10.07 1.33
N PRO A 96 -0.93 -9.74 0.02
CA PRO A 96 -2.03 -10.04 -0.90
C PRO A 96 -2.42 -11.53 -0.99
N THR A 97 -1.48 -12.40 -0.66
CA THR A 97 -1.65 -13.86 -0.69
C THR A 97 -2.54 -14.40 0.44
N MET A 98 -2.90 -13.56 1.41
CA MET A 98 -3.61 -13.96 2.63
C MET A 98 -5.11 -13.62 2.62
N TYR A 99 -5.62 -13.04 1.54
CA TYR A 99 -7.02 -12.60 1.42
C TYR A 99 -8.05 -13.69 1.75
N LEU A 100 -7.80 -14.93 1.31
CA LEU A 100 -8.71 -16.07 1.58
C LEU A 100 -8.72 -16.52 3.04
N MET A 101 -7.82 -16.02 3.89
CA MET A 101 -7.80 -16.29 5.33
C MET A 101 -8.65 -15.32 6.15
N ARG A 102 -9.31 -14.35 5.48
CA ARG A 102 -10.11 -13.29 6.10
C ARG A 102 -11.01 -13.84 7.20
N SER A 103 -10.87 -13.27 8.40
CA SER A 103 -11.62 -13.59 9.62
C SER A 103 -11.52 -15.04 10.14
N ALA A 104 -11.15 -16.02 9.32
CA ALA A 104 -11.02 -17.41 9.72
C ALA A 104 -9.90 -17.61 10.74
N MET A 105 -8.77 -16.94 10.56
CA MET A 105 -7.64 -17.04 11.48
C MET A 105 -7.99 -16.53 12.89
N LEU A 106 -8.63 -15.36 12.99
CA LEU A 106 -9.05 -14.80 14.28
C LEU A 106 -10.16 -15.64 14.93
N LEU A 107 -11.06 -16.21 14.14
CA LEU A 107 -12.15 -17.05 14.64
C LEU A 107 -11.62 -18.37 15.18
N ASP A 108 -10.73 -19.03 14.44
CA ASP A 108 -10.25 -20.37 14.75
C ASP A 108 -9.12 -20.38 15.79
N TYR A 109 -8.30 -19.32 15.83
CA TYR A 109 -7.05 -19.29 16.64
C TYR A 109 -6.93 -18.07 17.57
N GLY A 110 -7.93 -17.19 17.61
CA GLY A 110 -7.93 -16.03 18.50
C GLY A 110 -7.04 -14.88 18.01
N GLN A 111 -6.77 -13.94 18.92
CA GLN A 111 -6.08 -12.68 18.56
C GLN A 111 -4.57 -12.69 18.84
N HIS A 112 -4.03 -13.69 19.54
CA HIS A 112 -2.61 -13.67 19.88
C HIS A 112 -1.74 -13.87 18.63
N LEU A 113 -0.75 -12.99 18.41
CA LEU A 113 0.11 -13.00 17.23
C LEU A 113 0.79 -14.36 17.03
N ASP A 114 1.49 -14.84 18.05
CA ASP A 114 2.28 -16.08 17.95
C ASP A 114 1.40 -17.30 17.64
N GLU A 115 0.19 -17.37 18.20
CA GLU A 115 -0.77 -18.45 17.93
C GLU A 115 -1.25 -18.39 16.47
N THR A 116 -1.57 -17.18 16.00
CA THR A 116 -2.02 -16.96 14.62
C THR A 116 -0.92 -17.33 13.62
N ILE A 117 0.30 -16.78 13.80
CA ILE A 117 1.45 -17.03 12.92
C ILE A 117 1.82 -18.52 12.89
N ALA A 118 1.79 -19.22 14.03
CA ALA A 118 2.12 -20.64 14.10
C ALA A 118 1.17 -21.51 13.25
N LYS A 119 -0.06 -21.04 13.00
CA LYS A 119 -1.09 -21.77 12.24
C LYS A 119 -1.22 -21.31 10.78
N MET A 120 -0.68 -20.14 10.42
CA MET A 120 -0.69 -19.65 9.03
C MET A 120 -0.09 -20.63 8.01
N PRO A 121 1.03 -21.34 8.28
CA PRO A 121 1.61 -22.26 7.29
C PRO A 121 0.66 -23.34 6.80
N LEU A 122 -0.25 -23.80 7.66
CA LEU A 122 -1.27 -24.79 7.31
C LEU A 122 -2.20 -24.25 6.22
N TRP A 123 -2.68 -23.01 6.37
CA TRP A 123 -3.51 -22.35 5.35
C TRP A 123 -2.72 -22.06 4.07
N GLN A 124 -1.51 -21.50 4.20
CA GLN A 124 -0.67 -21.12 3.05
C GLN A 124 -0.37 -22.31 2.14
N LYS A 125 -0.14 -23.49 2.70
CA LYS A 125 0.07 -24.74 1.95
C LYS A 125 -1.11 -25.08 1.01
N HIS A 126 -2.33 -24.68 1.39
CA HIS A 126 -3.56 -24.97 0.65
C HIS A 126 -4.03 -23.83 -0.27
N ILE A 127 -3.44 -22.63 -0.12
CA ILE A 127 -3.68 -21.46 -0.99
C ILE A 127 -2.62 -21.46 -2.10
N THR A 128 -2.86 -22.26 -3.13
CA THR A 128 -1.95 -22.42 -4.27
C THR A 128 -2.73 -22.34 -5.59
N GLY A 129 -2.01 -22.20 -6.71
CA GLY A 129 -2.61 -22.17 -8.05
C GLY A 129 -3.68 -21.09 -8.19
N SER A 130 -4.87 -21.46 -8.66
CA SER A 130 -5.98 -20.53 -8.86
C SER A 130 -6.44 -19.86 -7.56
N ALA A 131 -6.41 -20.56 -6.42
CA ALA A 131 -6.81 -19.97 -5.14
C ALA A 131 -5.87 -18.84 -4.72
N LEU A 132 -4.56 -18.98 -4.98
CA LEU A 132 -3.59 -17.92 -4.74
C LEU A 132 -3.85 -16.71 -5.64
N ALA A 133 -4.08 -16.92 -6.94
CA ALA A 133 -4.43 -15.85 -7.87
C ALA A 133 -5.71 -15.12 -7.45
N THR A 134 -6.77 -15.86 -7.08
CA THR A 134 -8.03 -15.29 -6.56
C THR A 134 -7.80 -14.50 -5.27
N SER A 135 -6.93 -14.99 -4.38
CA SER A 135 -6.57 -14.26 -3.15
C SER A 135 -5.95 -12.91 -3.47
N ILE A 136 -4.93 -12.89 -4.33
CA ILE A 136 -4.21 -11.66 -4.69
C ILE A 136 -5.15 -10.69 -5.41
N LEU A 137 -5.98 -11.17 -6.35
CA LEU A 137 -6.97 -10.33 -7.02
C LEU A 137 -7.99 -9.73 -6.06
N GLY A 138 -8.48 -10.50 -5.09
CA GLY A 138 -9.38 -10.01 -4.05
C GLY A 138 -8.76 -8.87 -3.24
N ASP A 139 -7.49 -9.01 -2.87
CA ASP A 139 -6.74 -8.01 -2.12
C ASP A 139 -6.56 -6.71 -2.92
N LEU A 140 -5.92 -6.80 -4.08
CA LEU A 140 -5.59 -5.61 -4.90
C LEU A 140 -6.85 -4.85 -5.34
N THR A 141 -7.95 -5.56 -5.66
CA THR A 141 -9.20 -4.89 -6.06
C THR A 141 -9.94 -4.24 -4.89
N GLU A 142 -9.81 -4.75 -3.66
CA GLU A 142 -10.31 -4.05 -2.46
C GLU A 142 -9.49 -2.79 -2.18
N GLU A 143 -8.16 -2.89 -2.26
CA GLU A 143 -7.26 -1.75 -2.07
C GLU A 143 -7.55 -0.59 -3.04
N GLN A 144 -7.77 -0.92 -4.32
CA GLN A 144 -8.12 0.06 -5.35
C GLN A 144 -9.43 0.78 -5.04
N ARG A 145 -10.43 0.08 -4.49
CA ARG A 145 -11.66 0.73 -4.01
C ARG A 145 -11.36 1.74 -2.91
N GLY A 146 -10.37 1.49 -2.06
CA GLY A 146 -9.88 2.40 -1.02
C GLY A 146 -9.04 3.58 -1.54
N GLY A 147 -8.79 3.68 -2.85
CA GLY A 147 -7.97 4.73 -3.44
C GLY A 147 -6.47 4.44 -3.46
N ILE A 148 -6.06 3.22 -3.13
CA ILE A 148 -4.66 2.78 -3.16
C ILE A 148 -4.27 2.48 -4.61
N THR A 149 -3.15 3.06 -5.07
CA THR A 149 -2.61 2.81 -6.42
C THR A 149 -1.31 2.03 -6.41
N THR A 150 -0.62 2.03 -5.27
CA THR A 150 0.69 1.38 -5.08
C THR A 150 0.69 0.54 -3.82
N THR A 151 1.17 -0.69 -3.93
CA THR A 151 1.18 -1.64 -2.82
C THR A 151 2.52 -2.37 -2.71
N VAL A 152 3.00 -2.56 -1.49
CA VAL A 152 4.14 -3.44 -1.21
C VAL A 152 3.64 -4.83 -0.86
N ASN A 153 4.04 -5.83 -1.65
CA ASN A 153 3.86 -7.22 -1.27
C ASN A 153 5.03 -7.66 -0.37
N HIS A 154 4.72 -8.24 0.79
CA HIS A 154 5.70 -8.93 1.65
C HIS A 154 5.33 -10.42 1.71
N ASN A 155 5.64 -11.21 0.68
CA ASN A 155 5.39 -12.65 0.72
C ASN A 155 6.45 -13.44 -0.05
N ALA A 156 6.42 -14.76 0.12
CA ALA A 156 7.30 -15.71 -0.58
C ALA A 156 6.73 -16.10 -1.95
N VAL A 157 6.31 -15.13 -2.78
CA VAL A 157 5.59 -15.34 -4.04
C VAL A 157 6.22 -14.48 -5.13
N PHE A 158 6.34 -15.00 -6.35
CA PHE A 158 7.15 -14.40 -7.41
C PHE A 158 6.24 -13.77 -8.48
N ASN A 159 5.94 -14.51 -9.55
CA ASN A 159 5.21 -14.01 -10.72
C ASN A 159 3.74 -13.80 -10.47
N GLU A 160 3.12 -14.53 -9.54
CA GLU A 160 1.68 -14.49 -9.32
C GLU A 160 1.20 -13.10 -8.89
N VAL A 161 2.01 -12.39 -8.09
CA VAL A 161 1.73 -11.02 -7.65
C VAL A 161 1.88 -10.03 -8.80
N ASP A 162 2.92 -10.18 -9.64
CA ASP A 162 3.15 -9.30 -10.78
C ASP A 162 2.12 -9.51 -11.90
N GLU A 163 1.69 -10.75 -12.12
CA GLU A 163 0.62 -11.09 -13.06
C GLU A 163 -0.71 -10.48 -12.61
N ALA A 164 -1.05 -10.59 -11.31
CA ALA A 164 -2.24 -9.95 -10.76
C ALA A 164 -2.16 -8.41 -10.86
N ALA A 165 -0.98 -7.82 -10.64
CA ALA A 165 -0.75 -6.39 -10.80
C ALA A 165 -1.01 -5.93 -12.24
N GLU A 166 -0.55 -6.65 -13.26
CA GLU A 166 -0.86 -6.32 -14.66
C GLU A 166 -2.35 -6.52 -15.01
N LEU A 167 -3.01 -7.56 -14.47
CA LEU A 167 -4.45 -7.79 -14.69
C LEU A 167 -5.32 -6.68 -14.08
N THR A 168 -4.96 -6.21 -12.89
CA THR A 168 -5.69 -5.19 -12.14
C THR A 168 -5.24 -3.77 -12.46
N GLY A 169 -4.09 -3.61 -13.10
CA GLY A 169 -3.46 -2.30 -13.32
C GLY A 169 -2.83 -1.69 -12.07
N GLN A 170 -2.65 -2.45 -11.00
CA GLN A 170 -2.04 -2.00 -9.73
C GLN A 170 -0.53 -1.80 -9.87
N ARG A 171 0.04 -0.76 -9.26
CA ARG A 171 1.49 -0.68 -9.09
C ARG A 171 1.93 -1.51 -7.89
N ILE A 172 2.96 -2.33 -8.03
CA ILE A 172 3.44 -3.19 -6.95
C ILE A 172 4.95 -3.05 -6.74
N ILE A 173 5.34 -2.95 -5.48
CA ILE A 173 6.71 -3.25 -5.04
C ILE A 173 6.68 -4.67 -4.52
N ASN A 174 7.13 -5.61 -5.34
CA ASN A 174 7.11 -7.02 -5.04
C ASN A 174 8.33 -7.39 -4.19
N CYS A 175 8.20 -7.33 -2.86
CA CYS A 175 9.25 -7.76 -1.95
C CYS A 175 9.16 -9.26 -1.70
N VAL A 176 10.00 -10.02 -2.42
CA VAL A 176 10.02 -11.48 -2.33
C VAL A 176 10.81 -11.92 -1.10
N SER A 177 10.21 -12.79 -0.29
CA SER A 177 10.88 -13.31 0.91
C SER A 177 12.15 -14.09 0.54
N ALA A 178 13.30 -13.71 1.11
CA ALA A 178 14.57 -14.42 0.90
C ALA A 178 14.67 -15.74 1.69
N VAL A 179 13.76 -15.97 2.64
CA VAL A 179 13.61 -17.21 3.41
C VAL A 179 12.12 -17.50 3.57
N SER A 180 11.70 -18.74 3.34
CA SER A 180 10.30 -19.13 3.53
C SER A 180 10.18 -20.53 4.13
N ASN A 181 9.20 -20.69 5.01
CA ASN A 181 8.82 -21.99 5.56
C ASN A 181 7.89 -22.77 4.62
N THR A 182 7.25 -22.09 3.67
CA THR A 182 6.17 -22.64 2.83
C THR A 182 6.52 -22.64 1.34
N ASN A 183 7.55 -21.89 0.92
CA ASN A 183 8.05 -21.91 -0.45
C ASN A 183 9.55 -22.25 -0.48
N PRO A 184 9.93 -23.50 -0.80
CA PRO A 184 11.32 -23.93 -0.80
C PRO A 184 12.17 -23.26 -1.89
N LYS A 185 11.54 -22.62 -2.89
CA LYS A 185 12.25 -21.86 -3.93
C LYS A 185 12.73 -20.50 -3.43
N SER A 186 12.20 -20.01 -2.31
CA SER A 186 12.55 -18.69 -1.78
C SER A 186 13.99 -18.62 -1.30
N SER A 187 14.79 -17.88 -2.05
CA SER A 187 16.16 -17.49 -1.71
C SER A 187 16.47 -16.11 -2.29
N LEU A 188 17.48 -15.44 -1.76
CA LEU A 188 17.99 -14.18 -2.32
C LEU A 188 18.32 -14.32 -3.81
N ASP A 189 19.05 -15.37 -4.21
CA ASP A 189 19.47 -15.57 -5.61
C ASP A 189 18.28 -15.72 -6.56
N THR A 190 17.29 -16.52 -6.18
CA THR A 190 16.08 -16.69 -6.99
C THR A 190 15.27 -15.41 -7.13
N ALA A 191 15.18 -14.60 -6.07
CA ALA A 191 14.48 -13.32 -6.11
C ALA A 191 15.22 -12.32 -7.02
N LEU A 192 16.54 -12.18 -6.85
CA LEU A 192 17.35 -11.30 -7.70
C LEU A 192 17.33 -11.74 -9.15
N ALA A 193 17.47 -13.03 -9.43
CA ALA A 193 17.38 -13.57 -10.79
C ALA A 193 16.02 -13.24 -11.43
N TYR A 194 14.93 -13.40 -10.68
CA TYR A 194 13.58 -13.08 -11.13
C TYR A 194 13.40 -11.59 -11.50
N PHE A 195 13.94 -10.67 -10.69
CA PHE A 195 13.86 -9.23 -10.96
C PHE A 195 14.80 -8.77 -12.08
N ARG A 196 15.98 -9.39 -12.20
CA ARG A 196 16.97 -9.08 -13.25
C ARG A 196 16.57 -9.63 -14.63
N ALA A 197 15.74 -10.67 -14.68
CA ALA A 197 15.34 -11.33 -15.92
C ALA A 197 14.53 -10.43 -16.87
N GLU A 198 13.59 -9.65 -16.33
CA GLU A 198 12.69 -8.83 -17.16
C GLU A 198 12.26 -7.55 -16.43
N LYS A 199 12.28 -6.43 -17.16
CA LYS A 199 11.70 -5.17 -16.67
C LYS A 199 10.19 -5.23 -16.77
N ARG A 200 9.51 -5.01 -15.65
CA ARG A 200 8.05 -4.96 -15.56
C ARG A 200 7.60 -3.51 -15.53
N ARG A 201 6.42 -3.23 -16.10
CA ARG A 201 5.90 -1.86 -16.20
C ARG A 201 5.32 -1.38 -14.87
N LEU A 202 4.53 -2.22 -14.21
CA LEU A 202 3.87 -1.89 -12.95
C LEU A 202 4.57 -2.44 -11.70
N SER A 203 5.56 -3.32 -11.88
CA SER A 203 6.22 -4.00 -10.77
C SER A 203 7.69 -3.62 -10.64
N LYS A 204 8.13 -3.43 -9.39
CA LYS A 204 9.54 -3.30 -9.01
C LYS A 204 9.90 -4.34 -7.95
N GLY A 205 11.11 -4.86 -8.02
CA GLY A 205 11.59 -5.87 -7.08
C GLY A 205 12.07 -5.33 -5.74
N GLY A 206 11.86 -6.12 -4.70
CA GLY A 206 12.38 -5.92 -3.36
C GLY A 206 12.70 -7.26 -2.69
N ILE A 207 13.38 -7.22 -1.54
CA ILE A 207 13.61 -8.38 -0.68
C ILE A 207 12.81 -8.22 0.59
N ALA A 208 12.09 -9.26 0.98
CA ALA A 208 11.43 -9.35 2.27
C ALA A 208 12.16 -10.31 3.21
N LEU A 209 12.15 -9.99 4.50
CA LEU A 209 12.48 -10.91 5.58
C LEU A 209 11.34 -10.89 6.58
N HIS A 210 10.74 -12.04 6.88
CA HIS A 210 9.72 -12.11 7.92
C HIS A 210 10.30 -11.64 9.26
N TYR A 211 11.35 -12.29 9.77
CA TYR A 211 12.06 -11.82 10.97
C TYR A 211 13.56 -12.04 10.84
N LEU A 212 14.36 -11.16 11.44
CA LEU A 212 15.83 -11.26 11.39
C LEU A 212 16.38 -12.54 12.02
N PHE A 213 15.72 -13.08 13.05
CA PHE A 213 16.15 -14.33 13.67
C PHE A 213 15.99 -15.56 12.75
N LYS A 214 15.30 -15.44 11.61
CA LYS A 214 15.19 -16.53 10.61
C LYS A 214 16.38 -16.60 9.63
N VAL A 215 17.19 -15.54 9.54
CA VAL A 215 18.34 -15.49 8.61
C VAL A 215 19.67 -15.72 9.32
N ASP A 216 20.74 -15.95 8.58
CA ASP A 216 22.11 -15.96 9.10
C ASP A 216 22.86 -14.67 8.73
N GLU A 217 24.06 -14.51 9.31
CA GLU A 217 24.89 -13.32 9.06
C GLU A 217 25.34 -13.20 7.60
N GLU A 218 25.52 -14.33 6.91
CA GLU A 218 25.96 -14.35 5.53
C GLU A 218 24.90 -13.82 4.59
N LEU A 219 23.64 -14.21 4.79
CA LEU A 219 22.52 -13.68 4.04
C LEU A 219 22.37 -12.15 4.26
N LEU A 220 22.60 -11.65 5.48
CA LEU A 220 22.59 -10.20 5.73
C LEU A 220 23.68 -9.46 4.95
N ARG A 221 24.91 -10.00 4.88
CA ARG A 221 25.99 -9.42 4.05
C ARG A 221 25.62 -9.40 2.58
N ARG A 222 25.06 -10.50 2.06
CA ARG A 222 24.67 -10.61 0.66
C ARG A 222 23.51 -9.68 0.28
N ILE A 223 22.54 -9.50 1.18
CA ILE A 223 21.48 -8.50 1.00
C ILE A 223 22.08 -7.10 0.96
N LYS A 224 23.06 -6.78 1.83
CA LYS A 224 23.74 -5.48 1.79
C LYS A 224 24.48 -5.25 0.47
N SER A 225 25.17 -6.25 -0.06
CA SER A 225 25.80 -6.18 -1.39
C SER A 225 24.75 -5.91 -2.48
N SER A 226 23.61 -6.58 -2.42
CA SER A 226 22.51 -6.41 -3.38
C SER A 226 21.88 -5.01 -3.30
N GLN A 227 21.77 -4.42 -2.11
CA GLN A 227 21.35 -3.01 -1.95
C GLN A 227 22.33 -2.05 -2.65
N ALA A 228 23.63 -2.32 -2.58
CA ALA A 228 24.65 -1.48 -3.22
C ALA A 228 24.71 -1.66 -4.74
N GLU A 229 24.50 -2.87 -5.23
CA GLU A 229 24.56 -3.22 -6.66
C GLU A 229 23.28 -2.83 -7.41
N ASP A 230 22.11 -3.20 -6.87
CA ASP A 230 20.82 -3.08 -7.58
C ASP A 230 19.92 -1.97 -7.02
N GLY A 231 20.28 -1.35 -5.89
CA GLY A 231 19.40 -0.40 -5.20
C GLY A 231 18.13 -1.04 -4.65
N ILE A 232 18.16 -2.35 -4.36
CA ILE A 232 16.97 -3.11 -3.99
C ILE A 232 16.48 -2.73 -2.58
N LEU A 233 15.15 -2.64 -2.42
CA LEU A 233 14.56 -2.41 -1.10
C LEU A 233 14.62 -3.68 -0.25
N LEU A 234 14.76 -3.50 1.06
CA LEU A 234 14.66 -4.54 2.07
C LEU A 234 13.50 -4.21 3.01
N THR A 235 12.49 -5.07 3.13
CA THR A 235 11.42 -4.93 4.13
C THR A 235 11.51 -6.03 5.19
N ILE A 236 11.30 -5.65 6.45
CA ILE A 236 11.43 -6.55 7.61
C ILE A 236 10.28 -6.29 8.59
N HIS A 237 9.62 -7.34 9.11
CA HIS A 237 8.82 -7.16 10.34
C HIS A 237 9.79 -7.02 11.51
N PHE A 238 9.77 -5.86 12.18
CA PHE A 238 10.88 -5.43 13.04
C PHE A 238 10.37 -5.05 14.43
N ALA A 239 10.93 -5.69 15.46
CA ALA A 239 10.57 -5.50 16.86
C ALA A 239 9.05 -5.48 17.08
N GLU A 240 8.33 -6.36 16.36
CA GLU A 240 6.86 -6.41 16.34
C GLU A 240 6.30 -6.86 17.69
N SER A 241 6.85 -7.92 18.27
CA SER A 241 6.52 -8.38 19.62
C SER A 241 7.76 -8.44 20.50
N GLN A 242 7.57 -8.45 21.81
CA GLN A 242 8.66 -8.65 22.76
C GLN A 242 9.40 -9.97 22.45
N GLY A 243 8.65 -11.03 22.12
CA GLY A 243 9.23 -12.32 21.73
C GLY A 243 10.12 -12.24 20.49
N VAL A 244 9.72 -11.47 19.46
CA VAL A 244 10.54 -11.23 18.25
C VAL A 244 11.86 -10.52 18.62
N ALA A 245 11.78 -9.45 19.40
CA ALA A 245 12.96 -8.69 19.83
C ALA A 245 13.94 -9.56 20.66
N GLU A 246 13.42 -10.39 21.55
CA GLU A 246 14.23 -11.30 22.36
C GLU A 246 14.84 -12.46 21.55
N HIS A 247 14.16 -12.99 20.53
CA HIS A 247 14.71 -14.02 19.65
C HIS A 247 15.98 -13.54 18.94
N CYS A 248 16.00 -12.27 18.51
CA CYS A 248 17.20 -11.68 17.91
C CYS A 248 18.38 -11.67 18.91
N VAL A 249 18.12 -11.30 20.18
CA VAL A 249 19.15 -11.33 21.22
C VAL A 249 19.64 -12.75 21.51
N ARG A 250 18.73 -13.73 21.61
CA ARG A 250 19.10 -15.14 21.83
C ARG A 250 19.99 -15.68 20.72
N LYS A 251 19.70 -15.35 19.46
CA LYS A 251 20.43 -15.87 18.30
C LYS A 251 21.75 -15.13 18.03
N PHE A 252 21.74 -13.80 18.12
CA PHE A 252 22.86 -12.95 17.67
C PHE A 252 23.58 -12.22 18.81
N GLY A 253 23.11 -12.33 20.05
CA GLY A 253 23.64 -11.60 21.21
C GLY A 253 23.32 -10.10 21.24
N VAL A 254 22.59 -9.59 20.25
CA VAL A 254 22.26 -8.17 20.09
C VAL A 254 20.81 -7.98 19.63
N ARG A 255 20.26 -6.80 19.91
CA ARG A 255 18.94 -6.38 19.41
C ARG A 255 18.97 -6.08 17.92
N GLU A 256 17.79 -6.10 17.29
CA GLU A 256 17.63 -5.97 15.84
C GLU A 256 18.25 -4.68 15.28
N THR A 257 18.10 -3.54 15.97
CA THR A 257 18.69 -2.25 15.56
C THR A 257 20.21 -2.36 15.43
N LYS A 258 20.88 -2.92 16.45
CA LYS A 258 22.33 -3.12 16.45
C LYS A 258 22.77 -4.14 15.40
N LEU A 259 21.95 -5.17 15.15
CA LEU A 259 22.23 -6.16 14.11
C LEU A 259 22.23 -5.52 12.72
N LEU A 260 21.20 -4.76 12.37
CA LEU A 260 21.14 -4.05 11.09
C LEU A 260 22.28 -3.02 10.97
N GLN A 261 22.64 -2.35 12.08
CA GLN A 261 23.79 -1.43 12.11
C GLN A 261 25.10 -2.15 11.79
N LYS A 262 25.36 -3.30 12.44
CA LYS A 262 26.56 -4.14 12.22
C LYS A 262 26.75 -4.50 10.74
N TYR A 263 25.65 -4.74 10.03
CA TYR A 263 25.67 -5.15 8.62
C TYR A 263 25.45 -4.01 7.62
N GLY A 264 25.39 -2.75 8.08
CA GLY A 264 25.18 -1.59 7.20
C GLY A 264 23.80 -1.55 6.53
N LEU A 265 22.82 -2.24 7.10
CA LEU A 265 21.43 -2.34 6.64
C LEU A 265 20.51 -1.28 7.28
N LEU A 266 21.00 -0.48 8.23
CA LEU A 266 20.31 0.74 8.65
C LEU A 266 20.58 1.87 7.65
N ASN A 267 19.75 1.94 6.61
CA ASN A 267 19.86 2.94 5.56
C ASN A 267 18.51 3.17 4.88
N GLU A 268 18.47 4.10 3.93
CA GLU A 268 17.22 4.51 3.26
C GLU A 268 16.61 3.45 2.31
N LEU A 269 17.27 2.33 2.06
CA LEU A 269 16.73 1.19 1.29
C LEU A 269 16.09 0.13 2.21
N THR A 270 16.03 0.37 3.51
CA THR A 270 15.44 -0.56 4.48
C THR A 270 14.14 -0.01 5.05
N LEU A 271 13.10 -0.84 5.00
CA LEU A 271 11.77 -0.59 5.54
C LEU A 271 11.50 -1.53 6.72
N LEU A 272 11.05 -0.96 7.83
CA LEU A 272 10.77 -1.67 9.06
C LEU A 272 9.27 -1.56 9.36
N SER A 273 8.58 -2.70 9.36
CA SER A 273 7.16 -2.79 9.69
C SER A 273 6.97 -2.98 11.20
N HIS A 274 5.88 -2.42 11.74
CA HIS A 274 5.49 -2.42 13.15
C HIS A 274 6.33 -1.50 14.05
N VAL A 275 7.59 -1.87 14.34
CA VAL A 275 8.57 -1.11 15.13
C VAL A 275 8.04 -0.72 16.52
N LEU A 276 7.65 -1.73 17.31
CA LEU A 276 6.95 -1.53 18.58
C LEU A 276 7.88 -1.59 19.79
N HIS A 277 8.68 -2.64 19.88
CA HIS A 277 9.53 -2.89 21.04
C HIS A 277 10.94 -2.34 20.84
N VAL A 278 11.06 -1.03 20.66
CA VAL A 278 12.33 -0.30 20.54
C VAL A 278 12.52 0.70 21.68
N THR A 279 13.77 0.95 22.08
CA THR A 279 14.10 1.98 23.07
C THR A 279 14.27 3.35 22.41
N ASN A 280 14.16 4.45 23.17
CA ASN A 280 14.36 5.80 22.63
C ASN A 280 15.72 6.00 21.93
N LYS A 281 16.77 5.33 22.43
CA LYS A 281 18.10 5.33 21.78
C LYS A 281 18.09 4.60 20.44
N GLU A 282 17.32 3.53 20.33
CA GLU A 282 17.14 2.84 19.04
C GLU A 282 16.32 3.71 18.09
N ILE A 283 15.26 4.37 18.56
CA ILE A 283 14.47 5.31 17.74
C ILE A 283 15.36 6.40 17.15
N GLU A 284 16.20 7.05 17.96
CA GLU A 284 17.15 8.07 17.50
C GLU A 284 18.08 7.52 16.40
N VAL A 285 18.62 6.31 16.59
CA VAL A 285 19.48 5.64 15.59
C VAL A 285 18.71 5.34 14.29
N LEU A 286 17.49 4.84 14.38
CA LEU A 286 16.64 4.53 13.22
C LEU A 286 16.31 5.81 12.42
N VAL A 287 15.95 6.89 13.12
CA VAL A 287 15.63 8.18 12.49
C VAL A 287 16.86 8.79 11.83
N ASN A 288 18.02 8.78 12.49
CA ASN A 288 19.27 9.27 11.91
C ASN A 288 19.70 8.46 10.67
N ALA A 289 19.40 7.17 10.64
CA ALA A 289 19.65 6.30 9.49
C ALA A 289 18.61 6.47 8.36
N ARG A 290 17.52 7.22 8.61
CA ARG A 290 16.44 7.50 7.65
C ARG A 290 15.83 6.22 7.05
N VAL A 291 15.73 5.17 7.87
CA VAL A 291 15.01 3.95 7.47
C VAL A 291 13.53 4.29 7.26
N GLY A 292 12.88 3.58 6.34
CA GLY A 292 11.44 3.64 6.22
C GLY A 292 10.77 2.93 7.40
N ILE A 293 9.75 3.54 7.99
CA ILE A 293 8.93 2.93 9.03
C ILE A 293 7.52 2.75 8.49
N VAL A 294 6.97 1.54 8.61
CA VAL A 294 5.60 1.24 8.21
C VAL A 294 4.76 0.97 9.46
N HIS A 295 3.89 1.93 9.76
CA HIS A 295 2.97 1.87 10.89
C HIS A 295 1.69 1.10 10.50
N LEU A 296 1.32 0.13 11.34
CA LEU A 296 0.25 -0.85 11.12
C LEU A 296 -0.74 -0.86 12.30
N PRO A 297 -1.40 0.27 12.61
CA PRO A 297 -2.10 0.48 13.88
C PRO A 297 -3.20 -0.54 14.17
N THR A 298 -4.00 -0.93 13.18
CA THR A 298 -5.08 -1.90 13.41
C THR A 298 -4.52 -3.29 13.68
N SER A 299 -3.54 -3.76 12.88
CA SER A 299 -2.89 -5.06 13.10
C SER A 299 -2.25 -5.14 14.48
N ASN A 300 -1.47 -4.12 14.84
CA ASN A 300 -0.80 -4.03 16.14
C ASN A 300 -1.80 -4.12 17.31
N SER A 301 -2.96 -3.46 17.18
CA SER A 301 -4.01 -3.45 18.20
C SER A 301 -4.71 -4.80 18.30
N ILE A 302 -5.09 -5.39 17.16
CA ILE A 302 -5.79 -6.68 17.12
C ILE A 302 -4.88 -7.76 17.69
N HIS A 303 -3.60 -7.77 17.31
CA HIS A 303 -2.65 -8.76 17.77
C HIS A 303 -2.09 -8.54 19.18
N LYS A 304 -2.50 -7.45 19.85
CA LYS A 304 -2.01 -7.04 21.17
C LYS A 304 -0.48 -6.89 21.20
N SER A 305 0.13 -6.55 20.07
CA SER A 305 1.58 -6.41 19.91
C SER A 305 2.09 -5.13 20.58
N GLY A 306 1.28 -4.08 20.63
CA GLY A 306 1.63 -2.80 21.27
C GLY A 306 1.17 -1.58 20.48
N VAL A 307 1.62 -0.41 20.91
CA VAL A 307 1.36 0.87 20.26
C VAL A 307 2.67 1.43 19.73
N PHE A 308 2.67 1.85 18.47
CA PHE A 308 3.84 2.47 17.83
C PHE A 308 4.10 3.84 18.47
N ASP A 309 5.33 4.14 18.88
CA ASP A 309 5.68 5.40 19.54
C ASP A 309 5.88 6.54 18.51
N TYR A 310 4.80 6.90 17.80
CA TYR A 310 4.84 8.01 16.85
C TYR A 310 5.37 9.32 17.47
N PRO A 311 4.96 9.75 18.68
CA PRO A 311 5.41 11.00 19.27
C PRO A 311 6.94 11.08 19.40
N THR A 312 7.60 10.02 19.86
CA THR A 312 9.06 10.01 20.01
C THR A 312 9.76 10.01 18.65
N PHE A 313 9.28 9.21 17.69
CA PHE A 313 9.81 9.25 16.32
C PHE A 313 9.67 10.65 15.70
N ALA A 314 8.51 11.29 15.84
CA ALA A 314 8.27 12.64 15.34
C ALA A 314 9.17 13.67 16.02
N ALA A 315 9.36 13.58 17.34
CA ALA A 315 10.24 14.46 18.11
C ALA A 315 11.72 14.37 17.67
N PHE A 316 12.17 13.20 17.23
CA PHE A 316 13.51 13.02 16.63
C PHE A 316 13.59 13.42 15.15
N GLY A 317 12.50 13.87 14.53
CA GLY A 317 12.46 14.25 13.11
C GLY A 317 12.18 13.09 12.15
N GLY A 318 11.64 11.98 12.66
CA GLY A 318 11.33 10.77 11.89
C GLY A 318 10.03 10.80 11.09
N ALA A 319 9.12 11.76 11.36
CA ALA A 319 7.80 11.84 10.72
C ALA A 319 7.82 11.76 9.18
N PRO A 320 8.77 12.38 8.45
CA PRO A 320 8.91 12.25 6.99
C PRO A 320 9.12 10.81 6.47
N TYR A 321 9.56 9.88 7.32
CA TYR A 321 9.91 8.50 6.97
C TYR A 321 8.91 7.47 7.53
N ILE A 322 7.77 7.93 8.03
CA ILE A 322 6.71 7.06 8.55
C ILE A 322 5.57 7.03 7.54
N ALA A 323 5.23 5.84 7.05
CA ALA A 323 4.09 5.59 6.19
C ALA A 323 3.12 4.60 6.84
N LEU A 324 1.92 4.49 6.27
CA LEU A 324 0.95 3.49 6.68
C LEU A 324 1.02 2.24 5.79
N GLY A 325 0.65 1.11 6.38
CA GLY A 325 0.38 -0.13 5.65
C GLY A 325 -0.88 -0.81 6.16
N THR A 326 -1.41 -1.76 5.40
CA THR A 326 -2.61 -2.51 5.80
C THR A 326 -2.30 -3.84 6.45
N ASP A 327 -1.08 -4.38 6.29
CA ASP A 327 -0.77 -5.75 6.67
C ASP A 327 -1.70 -6.72 5.92
N SER A 328 -2.59 -7.44 6.60
CA SER A 328 -3.43 -8.45 5.97
C SER A 328 -4.80 -8.56 6.62
N VAL A 329 -5.76 -9.11 5.87
CA VAL A 329 -7.12 -9.38 6.35
C VAL A 329 -7.20 -10.47 7.43
N VAL A 330 -6.06 -11.06 7.79
CA VAL A 330 -5.94 -11.93 8.96
C VAL A 330 -6.04 -11.10 10.24
N SER A 331 -5.49 -9.89 10.24
CA SER A 331 -5.43 -9.02 11.43
C SER A 331 -6.35 -7.81 11.33
N LYS A 332 -7.18 -7.70 10.28
CA LYS A 332 -8.17 -6.63 10.12
C LYS A 332 -9.31 -6.99 9.16
N SER A 333 -10.32 -6.12 9.09
CA SER A 333 -11.56 -6.37 8.34
C SER A 333 -11.66 -5.69 6.97
N ARG A 334 -10.73 -4.78 6.62
CA ARG A 334 -10.76 -4.00 5.37
C ARG A 334 -9.35 -3.70 4.86
N LEU A 335 -9.14 -3.53 3.56
CA LEU A 335 -7.83 -3.16 3.00
C LEU A 335 -7.81 -1.71 2.49
N ASP A 336 -8.01 -0.76 3.41
CA ASP A 336 -7.94 0.67 3.10
C ASP A 336 -7.05 1.42 4.10
N LEU A 337 -6.33 2.42 3.60
CA LEU A 337 -5.45 3.26 4.41
C LEU A 337 -6.19 4.38 5.16
N LEU A 338 -7.42 4.72 4.74
CA LEU A 338 -8.23 5.73 5.44
C LEU A 338 -8.56 5.27 6.86
N THR A 339 -8.94 4.00 7.00
CA THR A 339 -9.20 3.37 8.29
C THR A 339 -7.91 3.24 9.12
N GLU A 340 -6.77 2.93 8.50
CA GLU A 340 -5.47 2.92 9.22
C GLU A 340 -5.08 4.33 9.71
N ALA A 341 -5.30 5.36 8.89
CA ALA A 341 -5.07 6.75 9.27
C ALA A 341 -5.98 7.16 10.44
N PHE A 342 -7.27 6.81 10.38
CA PHE A 342 -8.19 7.07 11.47
C PHE A 342 -7.80 6.31 12.74
N GLN A 343 -7.42 5.03 12.63
CA GLN A 343 -6.96 4.23 13.76
C GLN A 343 -5.66 4.78 14.35
N THR A 344 -4.72 5.25 13.53
CA THR A 344 -3.50 5.95 13.97
C THR A 344 -3.88 7.13 14.87
N ARG A 345 -4.80 7.97 14.39
CA ARG A 345 -5.28 9.13 15.16
C ARG A 345 -5.89 8.72 16.49
N MET A 346 -6.81 7.76 16.46
CA MET A 346 -7.53 7.30 17.66
C MET A 346 -6.61 6.69 18.71
N THR A 347 -5.63 5.91 18.28
CA THR A 347 -4.71 5.20 19.18
C THR A 347 -3.80 6.17 19.94
N HIS A 348 -3.39 7.27 19.30
CA HIS A 348 -2.51 8.27 19.92
C HIS A 348 -3.26 9.38 20.65
N LEU A 349 -4.53 9.64 20.31
CA LEU A 349 -5.31 10.77 20.80
C LEU A 349 -5.27 11.01 22.33
N PRO A 350 -5.21 9.98 23.20
CA PRO A 350 -5.10 10.21 24.64
C PRO A 350 -3.87 11.01 25.08
N GLU A 351 -2.76 10.93 24.34
CA GLU A 351 -1.47 11.52 24.71
C GLU A 351 -0.91 12.48 23.66
N TYR A 352 -1.26 12.28 22.38
CA TYR A 352 -0.70 13.03 21.26
C TYR A 352 -1.68 13.13 20.08
N THR A 353 -1.87 14.34 19.55
CA THR A 353 -2.73 14.54 18.37
C THR A 353 -1.93 14.41 17.08
N VAL A 354 -2.15 13.33 16.33
CA VAL A 354 -1.67 13.22 14.94
C VAL A 354 -2.66 13.94 14.01
N TYR A 355 -2.24 15.08 13.45
CA TYR A 355 -3.08 15.92 12.58
C TYR A 355 -3.45 15.22 11.25
N TYR A 356 -4.57 15.61 10.65
CA TYR A 356 -5.07 15.00 9.41
C TYR A 356 -4.10 15.15 8.24
N GLU A 357 -3.37 16.26 8.19
CA GLU A 357 -2.32 16.52 7.21
C GLU A 357 -1.15 15.54 7.36
N GLU A 358 -0.72 15.25 8.59
CA GLU A 358 0.30 14.23 8.85
C GLU A 358 -0.17 12.86 8.39
N LEU A 359 -1.39 12.46 8.75
CA LEU A 359 -1.98 11.20 8.31
C LEU A 359 -2.08 11.12 6.78
N PHE A 360 -2.47 12.21 6.11
CA PHE A 360 -2.52 12.28 4.66
C PHE A 360 -1.14 12.08 4.03
N LYS A 361 -0.09 12.67 4.60
CA LYS A 361 1.29 12.45 4.16
C LYS A 361 1.74 11.00 4.33
N MET A 362 1.38 10.36 5.45
CA MET A 362 1.69 8.94 5.69
C MET A 362 1.10 8.00 4.64
N MET A 363 -0.06 8.36 4.07
CA MET A 363 -0.72 7.60 3.00
C MET A 363 -0.24 7.96 1.58
N THR A 364 0.54 9.02 1.43
CA THR A 364 0.91 9.58 0.11
C THR A 364 2.43 9.79 0.00
N VAL A 365 2.92 11.01 0.24
CA VAL A 365 4.33 11.39 0.01
C VAL A 365 5.32 10.62 0.86
N ASN A 366 4.97 10.26 2.10
CA ASN A 366 5.87 9.50 2.95
C ASN A 366 6.01 8.06 2.43
N GLY A 367 4.90 7.43 2.02
CA GLY A 367 4.92 6.11 1.37
C GLY A 367 5.80 6.13 0.11
N ALA A 368 5.55 7.09 -0.79
CA ALA A 368 6.37 7.27 -1.98
C ALA A 368 7.87 7.47 -1.66
N ARG A 369 8.18 8.25 -0.62
CA ARG A 369 9.56 8.50 -0.17
C ARG A 369 10.25 7.24 0.32
N ILE A 370 9.63 6.49 1.22
CA ILE A 370 10.28 5.30 1.82
C ILE A 370 10.41 4.15 0.81
N LEU A 371 9.56 4.14 -0.22
CA LEU A 371 9.64 3.17 -1.33
C LEU A 371 10.57 3.61 -2.46
N LYS A 372 11.21 4.79 -2.36
CA LYS A 372 12.08 5.34 -3.40
C LYS A 372 11.36 5.46 -4.75
N GLU A 373 10.12 5.94 -4.70
CA GLU A 373 9.25 6.20 -5.84
C GLU A 373 8.99 7.73 -5.95
N PRO A 374 9.99 8.52 -6.40
CA PRO A 374 9.95 9.98 -6.31
C PRO A 374 8.87 10.64 -7.19
N THR A 375 8.31 9.90 -8.15
CA THR A 375 7.26 10.37 -9.05
C THR A 375 5.85 10.06 -8.53
N LEU A 376 5.70 9.54 -7.31
CA LEU A 376 4.40 9.20 -6.70
C LEU A 376 4.08 10.11 -5.50
N GLY A 377 2.85 10.02 -4.99
CA GLY A 377 2.43 10.67 -3.75
C GLY A 377 2.09 12.16 -3.85
N ARG A 378 2.23 12.79 -5.02
CA ARG A 378 1.80 14.18 -5.27
C ARG A 378 1.07 14.30 -6.60
N ILE A 379 0.17 15.28 -6.70
CA ILE A 379 -0.37 15.76 -7.99
C ILE A 379 0.37 17.04 -8.34
N ALA A 380 1.47 16.91 -9.06
CA ALA A 380 2.32 18.03 -9.49
C ALA A 380 3.02 17.70 -10.82
N PRO A 381 3.52 18.69 -11.58
CA PRO A 381 4.31 18.45 -12.78
C PRO A 381 5.48 17.47 -12.54
N GLY A 382 5.68 16.52 -13.45
CA GLY A 382 6.72 15.49 -13.35
C GLY A 382 6.35 14.24 -12.54
N PHE A 383 5.15 14.21 -11.93
CA PHE A 383 4.64 13.05 -11.20
C PHE A 383 3.79 12.15 -12.09
N SER A 384 3.76 10.85 -11.78
CA SER A 384 2.84 9.89 -12.39
C SER A 384 1.39 10.29 -12.07
N ALA A 385 0.51 10.11 -13.05
CA ALA A 385 -0.93 10.31 -12.91
C ALA A 385 -1.58 9.14 -12.16
N ASP A 386 -1.20 8.99 -10.90
CA ASP A 386 -1.79 8.12 -9.90
C ASP A 386 -2.72 8.98 -9.04
N ILE A 387 -4.02 8.95 -9.34
CA ILE A 387 -5.01 9.90 -8.80
C ILE A 387 -6.25 9.16 -8.31
N ALA A 388 -6.67 9.43 -7.08
CA ALA A 388 -7.94 9.00 -6.54
C ALA A 388 -8.99 10.12 -6.64
N PHE A 389 -10.20 9.76 -7.05
CA PHE A 389 -11.29 10.70 -7.34
C PHE A 389 -12.43 10.48 -6.35
N TRP A 390 -12.80 11.51 -5.62
CA TRP A 390 -13.79 11.42 -4.55
C TRP A 390 -15.01 12.28 -4.85
N LYS A 391 -16.21 11.71 -4.72
CA LYS A 391 -17.44 12.46 -4.98
C LYS A 391 -17.70 13.46 -3.86
N LEU A 392 -17.68 14.75 -4.17
CA LEU A 392 -17.89 15.82 -3.18
C LEU A 392 -19.32 15.81 -2.63
N LYS A 393 -20.31 15.59 -3.50
CA LYS A 393 -21.72 15.44 -3.12
C LYS A 393 -22.01 14.02 -2.63
N ASP A 394 -21.38 13.66 -1.53
CA ASP A 394 -21.53 12.39 -0.82
C ASP A 394 -21.61 12.67 0.69
N ARG A 395 -22.31 11.82 1.45
CA ARG A 395 -22.65 12.09 2.86
C ARG A 395 -21.43 12.34 3.73
N GLY A 396 -20.33 11.65 3.47
CA GLY A 396 -19.13 11.84 4.28
C GLY A 396 -18.35 13.11 3.98
N PHE A 397 -18.63 13.81 2.89
CA PHE A 397 -17.94 15.04 2.49
C PHE A 397 -18.65 16.31 2.97
N LEU A 398 -19.91 16.19 3.42
CA LEU A 398 -20.75 17.31 3.80
C LEU A 398 -21.22 17.19 5.27
N PRO A 399 -21.20 18.28 6.05
CA PRO A 399 -20.67 19.59 5.71
C PRO A 399 -19.13 19.61 5.70
N PHE A 400 -18.56 20.62 5.05
CA PHE A 400 -17.16 21.02 5.19
C PHE A 400 -17.10 22.55 5.19
N ASP A 401 -16.01 23.13 5.67
CA ASP A 401 -15.80 24.57 5.61
C ASP A 401 -15.28 24.95 4.21
N ALA A 402 -16.06 25.70 3.44
CA ALA A 402 -15.63 26.16 2.12
C ALA A 402 -14.59 27.28 2.18
N ASN A 403 -14.50 28.00 3.30
CA ASN A 403 -13.46 29.00 3.56
C ASN A 403 -12.17 28.36 4.05
N ASP A 404 -12.25 27.18 4.68
CA ASP A 404 -11.13 26.30 4.99
C ASP A 404 -11.35 24.87 4.46
N PRO A 405 -11.10 24.64 3.17
CA PRO A 405 -11.37 23.36 2.54
C PRO A 405 -10.42 22.25 3.01
N LYS A 406 -9.43 22.51 3.90
CA LYS A 406 -8.64 21.47 4.57
C LYS A 406 -9.48 20.56 5.46
N THR A 407 -10.64 21.05 5.93
CA THR A 407 -11.65 20.22 6.62
C THR A 407 -12.09 19.00 5.79
N LEU A 408 -11.95 19.04 4.46
CA LEU A 408 -12.20 17.89 3.58
C LEU A 408 -11.27 16.70 3.86
N ILE A 409 -10.03 16.95 4.29
CA ILE A 409 -9.06 15.88 4.61
C ILE A 409 -9.58 15.07 5.80
N GLY A 410 -10.04 15.78 6.85
CA GLY A 410 -10.68 15.15 8.00
C GLY A 410 -11.91 14.36 7.61
N ASN A 411 -12.76 14.91 6.73
CA ASN A 411 -13.94 14.21 6.21
C ASN A 411 -13.58 12.96 5.38
N ILE A 412 -12.52 13.00 4.58
CA ILE A 412 -12.03 11.85 3.80
C ILE A 412 -11.59 10.71 4.74
N ILE A 413 -10.80 11.04 5.76
CA ILE A 413 -10.22 10.05 6.68
C ILE A 413 -11.25 9.50 7.66
N SER A 414 -12.06 10.36 8.27
CA SER A 414 -12.93 9.98 9.41
C SER A 414 -14.19 9.23 9.01
N HIS A 415 -14.77 9.54 7.85
CA HIS A 415 -16.00 8.86 7.43
C HIS A 415 -15.61 7.61 6.63
N GLY A 416 -15.37 6.55 7.41
CA GLY A 416 -14.90 5.25 6.96
C GLY A 416 -15.85 4.54 5.99
N GLY A 417 -15.30 3.59 5.23
CA GLY A 417 -16.06 2.76 4.28
C GLY A 417 -16.41 3.44 2.95
N ARG A 418 -15.77 4.56 2.61
CA ARG A 418 -15.90 5.16 1.28
C ARG A 418 -15.07 4.41 0.25
N SER A 419 -15.66 4.19 -0.92
CA SER A 419 -14.91 3.83 -2.11
C SER A 419 -14.63 5.05 -2.97
N ALA A 420 -13.45 5.10 -3.56
CA ALA A 420 -13.11 6.02 -4.63
C ALA A 420 -14.17 5.94 -5.73
N ARG A 421 -14.59 7.10 -6.26
CA ARG A 421 -15.54 7.17 -7.37
C ARG A 421 -14.86 6.70 -8.66
N ASP A 422 -13.66 7.19 -8.91
CA ASP A 422 -12.80 6.77 -10.01
C ASP A 422 -11.38 6.62 -9.45
N LEU A 423 -10.56 5.81 -10.11
CA LEU A 423 -9.16 5.61 -9.75
C LEU A 423 -8.34 5.58 -11.03
N MET A 424 -7.26 6.35 -11.06
CA MET A 424 -6.30 6.38 -12.15
C MET A 424 -4.94 5.91 -11.64
N ILE A 425 -4.29 5.02 -12.39
CA ILE A 425 -2.92 4.53 -12.13
C ILE A 425 -2.15 4.70 -13.43
N ASP A 426 -1.01 5.40 -13.39
CA ASP A 426 -0.20 5.68 -14.59
C ASP A 426 -1.06 6.24 -15.75
N GLY A 427 -1.94 7.21 -15.47
CA GLY A 427 -2.82 7.82 -16.48
C GLY A 427 -3.96 6.95 -16.98
N ARG A 428 -4.11 5.72 -16.48
CA ARG A 428 -5.15 4.77 -16.91
C ARG A 428 -6.24 4.67 -15.85
N PHE A 429 -7.49 4.90 -16.23
CA PHE A 429 -8.63 4.68 -15.34
C PHE A 429 -8.81 3.18 -15.07
N VAL A 430 -8.53 2.76 -13.84
CA VAL A 430 -8.75 1.40 -13.34
C VAL A 430 -10.16 1.24 -12.79
N ILE A 431 -10.67 2.27 -12.09
CA ILE A 431 -12.06 2.36 -11.62
C ILE A 431 -12.73 3.55 -12.29
N SER A 432 -13.98 3.36 -12.71
CA SER A 432 -14.81 4.37 -13.35
C SER A 432 -16.23 4.30 -12.81
N ASP A 433 -16.70 5.37 -12.18
CA ASP A 433 -18.02 5.46 -11.53
C ASP A 433 -18.30 4.26 -10.58
N ARG A 434 -17.31 3.94 -9.74
CA ARG A 434 -17.29 2.83 -8.76
C ARG A 434 -17.37 1.43 -9.37
N ARG A 435 -17.00 1.29 -10.64
CA ARG A 435 -16.89 0.00 -11.32
C ARG A 435 -15.46 -0.23 -11.79
N HIS A 436 -14.93 -1.42 -11.53
CA HIS A 436 -13.62 -1.80 -12.02
C HIS A 436 -13.65 -2.03 -13.55
N ASN A 437 -12.66 -1.48 -14.27
CA ASN A 437 -12.60 -1.51 -15.74
C ASN A 437 -11.95 -2.79 -16.30
N PHE A 438 -11.08 -3.46 -15.53
CA PHE A 438 -10.37 -4.68 -16.00
C PHE A 438 -10.88 -5.99 -15.40
N ILE A 439 -11.43 -5.95 -14.18
CA ILE A 439 -11.89 -7.14 -13.45
C ILE A 439 -13.41 -7.15 -13.39
N ASN A 440 -14.01 -8.31 -13.67
CA ASN A 440 -15.42 -8.55 -13.37
C ASN A 440 -15.56 -8.86 -11.87
N GLU A 441 -15.89 -7.85 -11.09
CA GLU A 441 -15.96 -7.97 -9.63
C GLU A 441 -17.05 -8.95 -9.18
N SER A 442 -18.18 -9.06 -9.89
CA SER A 442 -19.22 -10.03 -9.54
C SER A 442 -18.72 -11.47 -9.66
N ALA A 443 -18.02 -11.79 -10.75
CA ALA A 443 -17.40 -13.10 -10.93
C ALA A 443 -16.29 -13.35 -9.88
N LEU A 444 -15.45 -12.35 -9.63
CA LEU A 444 -14.38 -12.45 -8.63
C LEU A 444 -14.94 -12.75 -7.23
N LEU A 445 -16.06 -12.14 -6.83
CA LEU A 445 -16.68 -12.41 -5.53
C LEU A 445 -17.16 -13.85 -5.39
N GLU A 446 -17.73 -14.44 -6.45
CA GLU A 446 -18.10 -15.86 -6.48
C GLU A 446 -16.87 -16.77 -6.38
N ASP A 447 -15.81 -16.45 -7.13
CA ASP A 447 -14.55 -17.18 -7.10
C ASP A 447 -13.87 -17.11 -5.73
N ILE A 448 -13.89 -15.94 -5.07
CA ILE A 448 -13.36 -15.76 -3.70
C ILE A 448 -14.09 -16.66 -2.72
N GLN A 449 -15.43 -16.65 -2.74
CA GLN A 449 -16.21 -17.46 -1.82
C GLN A 449 -15.95 -18.95 -2.04
N LYS A 450 -15.93 -19.39 -3.31
CA LYS A 450 -15.65 -20.78 -3.67
C LYS A 450 -14.24 -21.20 -3.23
N ALA A 451 -13.22 -20.40 -3.56
CA ALA A 451 -11.83 -20.69 -3.21
C ALA A 451 -11.62 -20.75 -1.70
N HIS A 452 -12.26 -19.84 -0.93
CA HIS A 452 -12.23 -19.89 0.53
C HIS A 452 -12.77 -21.23 1.07
N MET A 453 -13.95 -21.66 0.59
CA MET A 453 -14.57 -22.90 1.06
C MET A 453 -13.72 -24.13 0.72
N GLU A 454 -13.13 -24.17 -0.47
CA GLU A 454 -12.24 -25.27 -0.89
C GLU A 454 -10.96 -25.31 -0.06
N VAL A 455 -10.33 -24.16 0.20
CA VAL A 455 -9.15 -24.05 1.07
C VAL A 455 -9.51 -24.49 2.49
N ARG A 456 -10.62 -23.98 3.04
CA ARG A 456 -11.07 -24.32 4.40
C ARG A 456 -11.32 -25.82 4.54
N ALA A 457 -11.99 -26.45 3.57
CA ALA A 457 -12.22 -27.89 3.59
C ALA A 457 -10.90 -28.70 3.64
N ARG A 458 -9.88 -28.28 2.86
CA ARG A 458 -8.55 -28.92 2.89
C ARG A 458 -7.83 -28.73 4.22
N VAL A 459 -7.92 -27.53 4.80
CA VAL A 459 -7.36 -27.22 6.12
C VAL A 459 -7.99 -28.10 7.21
N GLU A 460 -9.32 -28.24 7.22
CA GLU A 460 -10.02 -29.08 8.20
C GLU A 460 -9.70 -30.57 8.03
N LEU A 461 -9.62 -31.07 6.79
CA LEU A 461 -9.22 -32.45 6.54
C LEU A 461 -7.81 -32.76 7.06
N GLU A 462 -6.86 -31.83 6.90
CA GLU A 462 -5.51 -32.01 7.42
C GLU A 462 -5.47 -31.93 8.96
N LYS A 463 -6.31 -31.12 9.60
CA LYS A 463 -6.43 -31.12 11.07
C LYS A 463 -6.88 -32.48 11.61
N VAL A 464 -7.88 -33.10 10.97
CA VAL A 464 -8.46 -34.40 11.38
C VAL A 464 -7.51 -35.57 11.07
N GLY A 465 -6.70 -35.49 10.02
CA GLY A 465 -5.72 -36.53 9.66
C GLY A 465 -4.45 -36.56 10.52
N TYR A 466 -4.32 -35.65 11.50
CA TYR A 466 -3.22 -35.57 12.46
C TYR A 466 -3.65 -35.93 13.91
N GLU A 467 -4.92 -36.28 14.13
CA GLU A 467 -5.37 -37.04 15.31
C GLU A 467 -5.27 -38.55 15.04
#